data_AF-D2VCT7-F1
#
_entry.id   AF-D2VCT7-F1
#
_cell.length_a   1.000
_cell.length_b   1.000
_cell.length_c   1.000
_cell.angle_alpha   90.00
_cell.angle_beta   90.00
_cell.angle_gamma   90.00
#
_symmetry.space_group_name_H-M   'P 1'
#
loop_
_entity.id
_entity.type
_entity.pdbx_description
1 polymer ?
#
loop_
_entity_poly.entity_id
_entity_poly.type
_entity_poly.pdbx_seq_one_letter_code
_entity_poly.pdbx_strand_id
1 'polypeptide(L)'
;MKNRSKASALSSEGSSSSLVQGNSSSATTTNIVTPSSSSYNSSIALNSVDASMISNNSGGISVNTSNTASTSGGTSIINGGSNHHQKTNRPHLDDRQVVELYFGNLHNNMRLIEKSELEKYLFDKNSILPGREEVIAMFAAMKATWEQSLGYEGAEETAKEARTLMGLLFDEHSNYYVACAYGFLAYYEVGCGRFKTARFYIQCIDFYFKEMSEQETQNMTLYQSCLKKFTTYLTMLSKTSGNMIETTLDWVELYEKYMGISLPIDWKLMVSQDLTEFNYMAIIKVIEVILDIGGIHLKDSPGLTLKNYTVVSSIIFHSLRIKMLTSVNRERDKIEESALRIIEATESEIFIILPPLVVTPIMAACKIHLYIVTLIEKGERKNCDESSPLGPIDYYMVLAKGLRAVKLLGKRFPRVNLYHRNMIQEMESILEKKAFYNSLSELINSFNTHSMPSSYKVPGFESNSQFFRFISNEMTSNNHQPSIEQRRLYENSISTLLSEIQHMSAEQEMINNNNNTSTQQQQQPTAANHEWDDVQQLFNTVYTDNDFSSFLLDEEDERK
;
A
#
# COMPACT_ATOMS: atom_id res chain seq x y z
N MET A 1 54.37 30.56 5.98
CA MET A 1 53.23 30.76 6.89
C MET A 1 52.22 29.65 6.61
N LYS A 2 51.57 28.98 7.57
CA LYS A 2 51.66 29.06 9.05
C LYS A 2 51.35 27.67 9.66
N ASN A 3 52.29 26.73 9.55
CA ASN A 3 52.13 25.37 10.10
C ASN A 3 51.99 25.39 11.63
N ARG A 4 51.17 24.50 12.19
CA ARG A 4 51.26 24.07 13.59
C ARG A 4 51.10 22.55 13.70
N SER A 5 52.07 21.94 14.35
CA SER A 5 52.06 20.55 14.82
C SER A 5 51.75 20.50 16.33
N LYS A 6 51.91 19.32 16.94
CA LYS A 6 51.70 18.92 18.35
C LYS A 6 50.31 18.34 18.66
N ALA A 7 50.20 17.30 19.50
CA ALA A 7 51.25 16.41 20.02
C ALA A 7 50.67 15.06 20.47
N SER A 8 51.53 14.05 20.54
CA SER A 8 51.31 12.82 21.29
C SER A 8 51.52 13.05 22.80
N ALA A 9 50.79 12.31 23.62
CA ALA A 9 51.07 12.13 25.03
C ALA A 9 51.03 10.63 25.36
N LEU A 10 52.05 10.13 26.07
CA LEU A 10 52.02 8.80 26.68
C LEU A 10 51.58 8.93 28.14
N SER A 11 50.87 7.93 28.64
CA SER A 11 50.70 7.66 30.06
C SER A 11 50.86 6.16 30.29
N SER A 12 51.83 5.77 31.11
CA SER A 12 52.23 4.37 31.31
C SER A 12 52.07 3.95 32.77
N GLU A 13 51.13 3.06 33.04
CA GLU A 13 50.89 2.36 34.31
C GLU A 13 50.04 1.11 33.98
N GLY A 14 50.17 -0.05 34.63
CA GLY A 14 51.11 -0.46 35.68
C GLY A 14 50.82 -1.91 36.10
N SER A 15 51.40 -2.89 35.40
CA SER A 15 50.96 -4.30 35.47
C SER A 15 51.46 -5.06 36.72
N SER A 16 50.68 -5.04 37.79
CA SER A 16 50.89 -5.83 39.01
C SER A 16 50.36 -7.26 38.84
N SER A 17 51.23 -8.27 38.85
CA SER A 17 50.85 -9.68 38.84
C SER A 17 50.72 -10.25 40.26
N SER A 18 49.57 -10.86 40.57
CA SER A 18 49.37 -11.62 41.82
C SER A 18 48.84 -13.02 41.51
N LEU A 19 49.62 -14.04 41.85
CA LEU A 19 49.16 -15.43 41.82
C LEU A 19 48.19 -15.66 42.99
N VAL A 20 47.09 -16.35 42.72
CA VAL A 20 46.29 -17.03 43.74
C VAL A 20 46.06 -18.47 43.28
N GLN A 21 46.54 -19.44 44.06
CA GLN A 21 46.17 -20.84 43.91
C GLN A 21 44.83 -21.08 44.62
N GLY A 22 43.87 -21.73 43.95
CA GLY A 22 42.53 -21.99 44.50
C GLY A 22 42.00 -23.35 44.05
N ASN A 23 41.95 -24.31 44.97
CA ASN A 23 41.68 -25.72 44.68
C ASN A 23 40.22 -26.04 44.31
N SER A 24 40.07 -26.88 43.27
CA SER A 24 39.24 -28.10 43.25
C SER A 24 37.69 -28.04 43.27
N SER A 25 37.13 -28.99 42.51
CA SER A 25 35.92 -29.76 42.84
C SER A 25 34.54 -29.07 42.86
N SER A 26 33.83 -29.16 41.74
CA SER A 26 32.54 -29.90 41.70
C SER A 26 32.09 -30.15 40.27
N ALA A 27 31.68 -31.39 39.96
CA ALA A 27 31.03 -31.74 38.71
C ALA A 27 29.53 -31.95 39.00
N THR A 28 28.68 -31.11 38.40
CA THR A 28 27.23 -31.19 38.56
C THR A 28 26.59 -31.61 37.24
N THR A 29 26.23 -32.89 37.15
CA THR A 29 25.60 -33.48 35.95
C THR A 29 24.17 -32.96 35.79
N THR A 30 23.97 -31.99 34.89
CA THR A 30 22.62 -31.51 34.52
C THR A 30 21.97 -32.47 33.52
N ASN A 31 21.01 -33.26 34.02
CA ASN A 31 20.20 -34.14 33.18
C ASN A 31 19.31 -33.33 32.23
N ILE A 32 19.48 -33.53 30.92
CA ILE A 32 18.58 -32.98 29.90
C ILE A 32 17.31 -33.84 29.89
N VAL A 33 16.21 -33.29 30.43
CA VAL A 33 14.88 -33.89 30.32
C VAL A 33 14.20 -33.33 29.08
N THR A 34 13.96 -34.19 28.08
CA THR A 34 13.18 -33.86 26.89
C THR A 34 11.68 -33.88 27.22
N PRO A 35 10.93 -32.78 27.00
CA PRO A 35 9.47 -32.81 27.08
C PRO A 35 8.90 -33.61 25.90
N SER A 36 8.03 -34.58 26.18
CA SER A 36 7.33 -35.32 25.14
C SER A 36 6.23 -34.46 24.48
N SER A 37 6.03 -34.63 23.18
CA SER A 37 5.05 -33.89 22.39
C SER A 37 3.61 -34.26 22.75
N SER A 38 2.86 -33.34 23.37
CA SER A 38 1.41 -33.47 23.59
C SER A 38 0.63 -32.77 22.47
N SER A 39 -0.14 -33.55 21.71
CA SER A 39 -0.88 -33.09 20.55
C SER A 39 -2.20 -32.39 20.93
N TYR A 40 -2.17 -31.06 21.02
CA TYR A 40 -3.38 -30.26 21.18
C TYR A 40 -4.04 -29.96 19.82
N ASN A 41 -5.07 -30.74 19.48
CA ASN A 41 -6.02 -30.38 18.42
C ASN A 41 -6.96 -29.27 18.92
N SER A 42 -6.64 -28.01 18.62
CA SER A 42 -7.51 -26.86 18.86
C SER A 42 -8.12 -26.37 17.54
N SER A 43 -9.19 -27.03 17.09
CA SER A 43 -10.00 -26.61 15.94
C SER A 43 -10.81 -25.35 16.26
N ILE A 44 -10.16 -24.19 16.27
CA ILE A 44 -10.82 -22.89 16.40
C ILE A 44 -11.56 -22.61 15.10
N ALA A 45 -12.90 -22.64 15.16
CA ALA A 45 -13.74 -22.21 14.06
C ALA A 45 -13.55 -20.70 13.84
N LEU A 46 -12.97 -20.34 12.70
CA LEU A 46 -12.99 -18.96 12.23
C LEU A 46 -14.43 -18.62 11.80
N ASN A 47 -15.17 -17.92 12.66
CA ASN A 47 -16.31 -17.16 12.20
C ASN A 47 -15.79 -16.11 11.21
N SER A 48 -16.06 -16.31 9.93
CA SER A 48 -15.73 -15.34 8.87
C SER A 48 -16.45 -14.03 9.17
N VAL A 49 -15.68 -12.96 9.43
CA VAL A 49 -16.21 -11.59 9.31
C VAL A 49 -16.55 -11.43 7.83
N ASP A 50 -17.85 -11.40 7.55
CA ASP A 50 -18.36 -11.70 6.22
C ASP A 50 -18.00 -10.59 5.23
N ALA A 51 -17.29 -10.95 4.15
CA ALA A 51 -16.80 -10.00 3.14
C ALA A 51 -17.93 -9.41 2.27
N SER A 52 -19.19 -9.80 2.54
CA SER A 52 -20.41 -9.34 1.87
C SER A 52 -20.72 -7.86 2.08
N MET A 53 -20.25 -7.21 3.15
CA MET A 53 -20.60 -5.81 3.49
C MET A 53 -20.06 -4.73 2.54
N ILE A 54 -19.38 -5.10 1.45
CA ILE A 54 -18.94 -4.19 0.38
C ILE A 54 -19.86 -4.29 -0.86
N SER A 55 -20.87 -5.17 -0.85
CA SER A 55 -21.78 -5.42 -1.97
C SER A 55 -23.18 -4.85 -1.75
N ASN A 56 -23.63 -4.03 -2.70
CA ASN A 56 -25.00 -3.55 -2.92
C ASN A 56 -25.68 -2.69 -1.82
N ASN A 57 -25.97 -1.43 -2.16
CA ASN A 57 -27.35 -0.93 -2.03
C ASN A 57 -27.65 0.18 -3.07
N SER A 58 -28.43 -0.14 -4.09
CA SER A 58 -28.90 0.82 -5.11
C SER A 58 -30.37 0.53 -5.46
N GLY A 59 -31.27 1.34 -4.90
CA GLY A 59 -32.72 1.25 -5.17
C GLY A 59 -33.57 1.31 -3.90
N GLY A 60 -33.90 2.51 -3.44
CA GLY A 60 -34.75 2.73 -2.28
C GLY A 60 -35.40 4.11 -2.30
N ILE A 61 -36.56 4.24 -2.95
CA ILE A 61 -37.33 5.49 -3.01
C ILE A 61 -38.00 5.72 -1.65
N SER A 62 -37.65 6.81 -0.97
CA SER A 62 -38.34 7.25 0.24
C SER A 62 -39.48 8.22 -0.09
N VAL A 63 -40.59 8.11 0.63
CA VAL A 63 -41.79 8.95 0.45
C VAL A 63 -41.92 9.92 1.63
N ASN A 64 -42.09 11.21 1.33
CA ASN A 64 -42.32 12.27 2.32
C ASN A 64 -43.65 12.09 3.07
N THR A 65 -43.66 12.29 4.39
CA THR A 65 -44.90 12.71 5.08
C THR A 65 -44.66 13.66 6.26
N SER A 66 -45.18 14.89 6.09
CA SER A 66 -45.76 15.80 7.10
C SER A 66 -45.09 16.07 8.45
N ASN A 67 -44.73 17.35 8.64
CA ASN A 67 -44.54 18.02 9.94
C ASN A 67 -45.78 17.93 10.85
N THR A 68 -45.56 18.03 12.16
CA THR A 68 -46.43 18.78 13.09
C THR A 68 -45.57 19.71 13.94
N ALA A 69 -46.11 20.85 14.36
CA ALA A 69 -45.36 21.92 15.03
C ALA A 69 -45.99 22.31 16.38
N SER A 70 -45.15 22.74 17.33
CA SER A 70 -45.59 23.33 18.60
C SER A 70 -44.62 24.39 19.09
N THR A 71 -45.13 25.62 19.24
CA THR A 71 -44.57 26.76 20.00
C THR A 71 -44.35 26.38 21.48
N SER A 72 -43.62 27.11 22.35
CA SER A 72 -43.15 28.50 22.31
C SER A 72 -42.04 28.82 23.34
N GLY A 73 -41.15 29.75 23.00
CA GLY A 73 -40.42 30.63 23.95
C GLY A 73 -39.13 30.07 24.58
N GLY A 74 -38.11 30.88 24.88
CA GLY A 74 -37.95 32.30 24.50
C GLY A 74 -36.95 33.08 25.36
N THR A 75 -35.69 33.17 24.93
CA THR A 75 -34.68 34.11 25.46
C THR A 75 -33.64 34.44 24.38
N SER A 76 -33.14 35.68 24.39
CA SER A 76 -32.24 36.21 23.36
C SER A 76 -30.76 36.11 23.74
N ILE A 77 -29.97 35.32 23.01
CA ILE A 77 -28.50 35.29 23.13
C ILE A 77 -27.88 35.33 21.72
N ILE A 78 -26.86 36.19 21.60
CA ILE A 78 -25.87 36.39 20.52
C ILE A 78 -26.07 35.52 19.25
N ASN A 79 -26.58 36.16 18.19
CA ASN A 79 -26.81 35.53 16.89
C ASN A 79 -25.51 35.40 16.07
N GLY A 80 -24.58 34.56 16.52
CA GLY A 80 -23.45 34.12 15.71
C GLY A 80 -23.94 33.17 14.63
N GLY A 81 -23.89 33.60 13.36
CA GLY A 81 -24.50 32.89 12.23
C GLY A 81 -23.95 31.49 12.01
N SER A 82 -24.60 30.48 12.61
CA SER A 82 -24.27 29.07 12.43
C SER A 82 -24.69 28.62 11.03
N ASN A 83 -23.75 28.73 10.08
CA ASN A 83 -23.88 28.09 8.78
C ASN A 83 -24.23 26.62 9.00
N HIS A 84 -25.47 26.27 8.65
CA HIS A 84 -26.04 24.96 8.92
C HIS A 84 -25.47 23.98 7.90
N HIS A 85 -24.21 23.55 8.14
CA HIS A 85 -23.55 22.52 7.35
C HIS A 85 -24.46 21.30 7.33
N GLN A 86 -25.03 21.03 6.16
CA GLN A 86 -25.74 19.78 5.90
C GLN A 86 -24.76 18.66 6.23
N LYS A 87 -25.06 17.86 7.27
CA LYS A 87 -24.28 16.66 7.55
C LYS A 87 -24.38 15.77 6.31
N THR A 88 -23.28 15.69 5.56
CA THR A 88 -23.17 14.75 4.45
C THR A 88 -23.32 13.36 5.01
N ASN A 89 -24.33 12.60 4.58
CA ASN A 89 -24.57 11.22 5.00
C ASN A 89 -23.53 10.27 4.37
N ARG A 90 -22.24 10.54 4.63
CA ARG A 90 -21.14 9.63 4.32
C ARG A 90 -21.17 8.45 5.30
N PRO A 91 -20.77 7.26 4.87
CA PRO A 91 -20.58 6.14 5.79
C PRO A 91 -19.43 6.46 6.75
N HIS A 92 -19.66 6.15 8.02
CA HIS A 92 -18.68 6.15 9.12
C HIS A 92 -18.72 4.77 9.80
N LEU A 93 -17.66 4.41 10.52
CA LEU A 93 -17.66 3.22 11.37
C LEU A 93 -18.51 3.45 12.63
N ASP A 94 -19.15 2.41 13.15
CA ASP A 94 -19.68 2.43 14.51
C ASP A 94 -18.53 2.37 15.53
N ASP A 95 -18.68 3.03 16.68
CA ASP A 95 -17.60 3.13 17.66
C ASP A 95 -17.19 1.78 18.24
N ARG A 96 -18.10 0.79 18.31
CA ARG A 96 -17.76 -0.58 18.70
C ARG A 96 -16.95 -1.30 17.62
N GLN A 97 -17.26 -1.08 16.34
CA GLN A 97 -16.47 -1.63 15.24
C GLN A 97 -15.04 -1.10 15.28
N VAL A 98 -14.83 0.18 15.60
CA VAL A 98 -13.48 0.76 15.78
C VAL A 98 -12.73 0.04 16.91
N VAL A 99 -13.37 -0.18 18.06
CA VAL A 99 -12.79 -0.91 19.21
C VAL A 99 -12.46 -2.36 18.83
N GLU A 100 -13.37 -3.06 18.15
CA GLU A 100 -13.17 -4.45 17.70
C GLU A 100 -12.05 -4.56 16.65
N LEU A 101 -11.98 -3.64 15.69
CA LEU A 101 -10.90 -3.56 14.71
C LEU A 101 -9.55 -3.28 15.39
N TYR A 102 -9.50 -2.30 16.30
CA TYR A 102 -8.28 -1.92 17.02
C TYR A 102 -7.70 -3.10 17.82
N PHE A 103 -8.50 -3.74 18.66
CA PHE A 103 -8.04 -4.85 19.49
C PHE A 103 -7.93 -6.18 18.74
N GLY A 104 -8.69 -6.39 17.66
CA GLY A 104 -8.64 -7.61 16.85
C GLY A 104 -7.47 -7.69 15.87
N ASN A 105 -7.04 -6.55 15.30
CA ASN A 105 -5.98 -6.51 14.30
C ASN A 105 -4.59 -6.20 14.88
N LEU A 106 -4.51 -5.35 15.92
CA LEU A 106 -3.22 -4.95 16.48
C LEU A 106 -2.70 -5.96 17.50
N HIS A 107 -1.40 -6.25 17.38
CA HIS A 107 -0.66 -7.03 18.35
C HIS A 107 -0.72 -6.39 19.75
N ASN A 108 -0.69 -7.21 20.80
CA ASN A 108 -0.70 -6.74 22.20
C ASN A 108 0.36 -5.66 22.46
N ASN A 109 1.57 -5.85 21.92
CA ASN A 109 2.71 -4.95 22.10
C ASN A 109 2.65 -3.66 21.25
N MET A 110 1.49 -3.34 20.67
CA MET A 110 1.21 -2.11 19.89
C MET A 110 -0.06 -1.38 20.34
N ARG A 111 -0.69 -1.82 21.43
CA ARG A 111 -1.87 -1.16 22.00
C ARG A 111 -1.43 0.02 22.87
N LEU A 112 -2.20 1.10 22.86
CA LEU A 112 -1.92 2.36 23.58
C LEU A 112 -2.90 2.61 24.74
N ILE A 113 -3.89 1.74 24.92
CA ILE A 113 -4.88 1.79 26.01
C ILE A 113 -5.43 0.37 26.23
N GLU A 114 -5.93 0.07 27.43
CA GLU A 114 -6.62 -1.20 27.66
C GLU A 114 -8.01 -1.19 27.00
N LYS A 115 -8.50 -2.36 26.56
CA LYS A 115 -9.86 -2.47 26.02
C LYS A 115 -10.93 -2.09 27.05
N SER A 116 -10.81 -2.61 28.27
CA SER A 116 -11.74 -2.34 29.37
C SER A 116 -11.82 -0.83 29.70
N GLU A 117 -10.68 -0.15 29.65
CA GLU A 117 -10.56 1.28 29.91
C GLU A 117 -11.16 2.11 28.77
N LEU A 118 -10.81 1.83 27.51
CA LEU A 118 -11.38 2.54 26.36
C LEU A 118 -12.91 2.37 26.27
N GLU A 119 -13.41 1.14 26.45
CA GLU A 119 -14.85 0.88 26.46
C GLU A 119 -15.58 1.63 27.59
N LYS A 120 -14.92 1.84 28.74
CA LYS A 120 -15.45 2.65 29.84
C LYS A 120 -15.57 4.13 29.46
N TYR A 121 -14.52 4.75 28.92
CA TYR A 121 -14.57 6.16 28.49
C TYR A 121 -15.60 6.44 27.39
N LEU A 122 -15.80 5.49 26.48
CA LEU A 122 -16.75 5.63 25.36
C LEU A 122 -18.19 5.36 25.77
N PHE A 123 -18.45 4.27 26.51
CA PHE A 123 -19.80 3.74 26.68
C PHE A 123 -20.42 3.98 28.07
N ASP A 124 -19.63 4.25 29.11
CA ASP A 124 -20.18 4.67 30.41
C ASP A 124 -20.48 6.18 30.40
N LYS A 125 -21.77 6.53 30.29
CA LYS A 125 -22.25 7.92 30.33
C LYS A 125 -22.43 8.45 31.76
N ASN A 126 -22.33 7.61 32.78
CA ASN A 126 -22.64 7.95 34.17
C ASN A 126 -21.39 8.27 35.00
N SER A 127 -20.21 7.73 34.65
CA SER A 127 -18.96 8.09 35.33
C SER A 127 -18.36 9.39 34.79
N ILE A 128 -18.09 10.31 35.72
CA ILE A 128 -17.14 11.41 35.53
C ILE A 128 -15.75 10.81 35.67
N LEU A 129 -14.99 10.77 34.58
CA LEU A 129 -13.63 10.23 34.55
C LEU A 129 -12.65 11.37 34.26
N PRO A 130 -11.51 11.47 34.97
CA PRO A 130 -10.41 12.34 34.55
C PRO A 130 -9.87 11.82 33.22
N GLY A 131 -9.33 12.69 32.36
CA GLY A 131 -8.79 12.26 31.07
C GLY A 131 -9.83 12.03 29.96
N ARG A 132 -11.13 12.30 30.21
CA ARG A 132 -12.20 11.90 29.30
C ARG A 132 -12.17 12.62 27.95
N GLU A 133 -11.82 13.91 27.92
CA GLU A 133 -11.82 14.68 26.68
C GLU A 133 -10.64 14.29 25.79
N GLU A 134 -9.51 13.97 26.42
CA GLU A 134 -8.27 13.52 25.80
C GLU A 134 -8.38 12.09 25.25
N VAL A 135 -9.07 11.18 25.97
CA VAL A 135 -9.41 9.85 25.44
C VAL A 135 -10.41 9.94 24.29
N ILE A 136 -11.37 10.86 24.31
CA ILE A 136 -12.28 11.10 23.18
C ILE A 136 -11.51 11.66 21.97
N ALA A 137 -10.58 12.60 22.17
CA ALA A 137 -9.72 13.12 21.10
C ALA A 137 -8.82 12.02 20.49
N MET A 138 -8.21 11.18 21.34
CA MET A 138 -7.45 10.00 20.92
C MET A 138 -8.32 9.02 20.14
N PHE A 139 -9.55 8.76 20.60
CA PHE A 139 -10.46 7.84 19.93
C PHE A 139 -10.95 8.39 18.58
N ALA A 140 -11.25 9.68 18.46
CA ALA A 140 -11.58 10.30 17.18
C ALA A 140 -10.41 10.17 16.18
N ALA A 141 -9.17 10.42 16.63
CA ALA A 141 -7.99 10.22 15.79
C ALA A 141 -7.81 8.73 15.39
N MET A 142 -7.98 7.80 16.34
CA MET A 142 -7.94 6.35 16.09
C MET A 142 -9.01 5.92 15.07
N LYS A 143 -10.25 6.40 15.22
CA LYS A 143 -11.36 6.15 14.31
C LYS A 143 -11.05 6.62 12.89
N ALA A 144 -10.53 7.84 12.74
CA ALA A 144 -10.09 8.36 11.44
C ALA A 144 -9.02 7.47 10.78
N THR A 145 -8.09 6.88 11.55
CA THR A 145 -7.11 5.93 10.99
C THR A 145 -7.72 4.61 10.52
N TRP A 146 -8.76 4.10 11.17
CA TRP A 146 -9.47 2.88 10.74
C TRP A 146 -10.41 3.14 9.56
N GLU A 147 -11.14 4.25 9.58
CA GLU A 147 -11.97 4.70 8.45
C GLU A 147 -11.10 4.91 7.20
N GLN A 148 -9.94 5.57 7.32
CA GLN A 148 -8.95 5.67 6.25
C GLN A 148 -8.44 4.27 5.82
N SER A 149 -8.02 3.44 6.78
CA SER A 149 -7.46 2.12 6.48
C SER A 149 -8.45 1.16 5.81
N LEU A 150 -9.77 1.40 5.90
CA LEU A 150 -10.82 0.64 5.22
C LEU A 150 -11.43 1.37 4.00
N GLY A 151 -11.09 2.65 3.76
CA GLY A 151 -11.57 3.43 2.62
C GLY A 151 -12.97 4.04 2.78
N TYR A 152 -13.34 4.40 4.00
CA TYR A 152 -14.58 5.13 4.31
C TYR A 152 -14.43 6.62 3.97
N GLU A 153 -15.40 7.19 3.24
CA GLU A 153 -15.36 8.60 2.82
C GLU A 153 -15.42 9.59 3.99
N GLY A 154 -15.94 9.19 5.15
CA GLY A 154 -16.02 10.01 6.36
C GLY A 154 -14.69 10.25 7.08
N ALA A 155 -13.61 9.57 6.68
CA ALA A 155 -12.34 9.58 7.42
C ALA A 155 -11.70 10.99 7.55
N GLU A 156 -11.90 11.88 6.57
CA GLU A 156 -11.42 13.28 6.65
C GLU A 156 -12.32 14.16 7.52
N GLU A 157 -13.62 13.88 7.61
CA GLU A 157 -14.51 14.53 8.58
C GLU A 157 -14.15 14.15 10.01
N THR A 158 -13.94 12.86 10.30
CA THR A 158 -13.50 12.40 11.62
C THR A 158 -12.08 12.87 11.95
N ALA A 159 -11.17 12.94 10.97
CA ALA A 159 -9.85 13.55 11.18
C ALA A 159 -9.92 15.05 11.47
N LYS A 160 -10.91 15.79 10.94
CA LYS A 160 -11.16 17.20 11.29
C LYS A 160 -11.72 17.32 12.70
N GLU A 161 -12.68 16.47 13.09
CA GLU A 161 -13.21 16.42 14.46
C GLU A 161 -12.09 16.16 15.49
N ALA A 162 -11.24 15.17 15.24
CA ALA A 162 -10.06 14.90 16.06
C ALA A 162 -9.12 16.10 16.14
N ARG A 163 -8.85 16.80 15.02
CA ARG A 163 -8.05 18.05 15.02
C ARG A 163 -8.71 19.19 15.80
N THR A 164 -10.04 19.33 15.75
CA THR A 164 -10.78 20.33 16.53
C THR A 164 -10.68 20.05 18.03
N LEU A 165 -10.86 18.80 18.46
CA LEU A 165 -10.69 18.39 19.85
C LEU A 165 -9.25 18.62 20.34
N MET A 166 -8.25 18.21 19.54
CA MET A 166 -6.83 18.44 19.85
C MET A 166 -6.46 19.93 19.90
N GLY A 167 -7.17 20.80 19.17
CA GLY A 167 -7.01 22.24 19.25
C GLY A 167 -7.47 22.86 20.57
N LEU A 168 -8.32 22.17 21.34
CA LEU A 168 -8.71 22.55 22.71
C LEU A 168 -7.73 22.00 23.76
N LEU A 169 -6.97 20.95 23.41
CA LEU A 169 -6.06 20.21 24.29
C LEU A 169 -4.58 20.52 23.98
N PHE A 170 -4.29 21.63 23.32
CA PHE A 170 -2.94 21.96 22.85
C PHE A 170 -1.94 22.14 24.00
N ASP A 171 -2.37 22.79 25.09
CA ASP A 171 -1.54 23.04 26.28
C ASP A 171 -1.36 21.78 27.15
N GLU A 172 -2.19 20.75 26.97
CA GLU A 172 -2.11 19.46 27.68
C GLU A 172 -1.01 18.53 27.10
N HIS A 173 0.13 19.11 26.70
CA HIS A 173 1.21 18.42 25.99
C HIS A 173 1.89 17.30 26.79
N SER A 174 1.78 17.32 28.12
CA SER A 174 2.29 16.28 29.03
C SER A 174 1.28 15.16 29.28
N ASN A 175 0.10 15.20 28.66
CA ASN A 175 -0.93 14.18 28.79
C ASN A 175 -0.68 13.02 27.81
N TYR A 176 -0.69 11.79 28.33
CA TYR A 176 -0.39 10.60 27.54
C TYR A 176 -1.41 10.34 26.41
N TYR A 177 -2.69 10.64 26.62
CA TYR A 177 -3.73 10.42 25.61
C TYR A 177 -3.66 11.46 24.49
N VAL A 178 -3.27 12.70 24.81
CA VAL A 178 -2.95 13.76 23.83
C VAL A 178 -1.76 13.34 22.95
N ALA A 179 -0.70 12.79 23.54
CA ALA A 179 0.43 12.24 22.77
C ALA A 179 0.00 11.06 21.87
N CYS A 180 -0.88 10.17 22.34
CA CYS A 180 -1.42 9.08 21.51
C CYS A 180 -2.31 9.59 20.36
N ALA A 181 -3.12 10.63 20.59
CA ALA A 181 -3.93 11.27 19.57
C ALA A 181 -3.07 11.89 18.45
N TYR A 182 -1.96 12.56 18.81
CA TYR A 182 -0.96 13.00 17.84
C TYR A 182 -0.35 11.82 17.05
N GLY A 183 -0.12 10.67 17.68
CA GLY A 183 0.32 9.44 17.00
C GLY A 183 -0.64 8.96 15.92
N PHE A 184 -1.94 8.89 16.23
CA PHE A 184 -2.96 8.51 15.24
C PHE A 184 -3.12 9.57 14.14
N LEU A 185 -3.08 10.87 14.46
CA LEU A 185 -3.10 11.94 13.46
C LEU A 185 -1.85 11.90 12.54
N ALA A 186 -0.67 11.59 13.07
CA ALA A 186 0.53 11.39 12.25
C ALA A 186 0.38 10.21 11.27
N TYR A 187 -0.19 9.09 11.73
CA TYR A 187 -0.48 7.93 10.87
C TYR A 187 -1.48 8.28 9.76
N TYR A 188 -2.55 8.99 10.11
CA TYR A 188 -3.55 9.47 9.16
C TYR A 188 -2.93 10.38 8.10
N GLU A 189 -2.12 11.36 8.50
CA GLU A 189 -1.50 12.29 7.56
C GLU A 189 -0.41 11.64 6.69
N VAL A 190 0.26 10.60 7.17
CA VAL A 190 1.09 9.71 6.33
C VAL A 190 0.25 9.05 5.23
N GLY A 191 -0.95 8.55 5.54
CA GLY A 191 -1.88 7.96 4.57
C GLY A 191 -2.44 8.98 3.55
N CYS A 192 -2.63 10.22 3.98
CA CYS A 192 -2.98 11.35 3.11
C CYS A 192 -1.79 11.92 2.31
N GLY A 193 -0.54 11.54 2.65
CA GLY A 193 0.68 12.06 2.01
C GLY A 193 1.11 13.44 2.52
N ARG A 194 0.48 13.97 3.57
CA ARG A 194 0.80 15.28 4.16
C ARG A 194 2.00 15.17 5.11
N PHE A 195 3.14 14.68 4.58
CA PHE A 195 4.33 14.32 5.38
C PHE A 195 4.88 15.46 6.25
N LYS A 196 4.76 16.72 5.82
CA LYS A 196 5.10 17.89 6.65
C LYS A 196 4.26 17.92 7.95
N THR A 197 2.95 17.74 7.83
CA THR A 197 1.99 17.70 8.96
C THR A 197 2.20 16.47 9.84
N ALA A 198 2.46 15.30 9.25
CA ALA A 198 2.77 14.08 10.01
C ALA A 198 4.02 14.26 10.88
N ARG A 199 5.08 14.90 10.35
CA ARG A 199 6.31 15.19 11.12
C ARG A 199 6.09 16.22 12.23
N PHE A 200 5.21 17.20 12.04
CA PHE A 200 4.80 18.09 13.13
C PHE A 200 4.13 17.31 14.28
N TYR A 201 3.17 16.43 13.97
CA TYR A 201 2.53 15.62 15.01
C TYR A 201 3.51 14.64 15.70
N ILE A 202 4.47 14.07 14.97
CA ILE A 202 5.57 13.27 15.57
C ILE A 202 6.41 14.12 16.53
N GLN A 203 6.71 15.37 16.19
CA GLN A 203 7.46 16.29 17.07
C GLN A 203 6.72 16.60 18.38
N CYS A 204 5.38 16.61 18.39
CA CYS A 204 4.58 16.72 19.62
C CYS A 204 4.77 15.50 20.54
N ILE A 205 4.89 14.29 19.97
CA ILE A 205 5.14 13.05 20.73
C ILE A 205 6.59 13.00 21.24
N ASP A 206 7.54 13.44 20.40
CA ASP A 206 8.94 13.62 20.82
C ASP A 206 9.09 14.67 21.92
N PHE A 207 8.19 15.65 22.01
CA PHE A 207 8.16 16.63 23.10
C PHE A 207 7.61 16.01 24.40
N TYR A 208 6.49 15.29 24.33
CA TYR A 208 5.98 14.49 25.45
C TYR A 208 7.08 13.59 26.07
N PHE A 209 7.85 12.87 25.25
CA PHE A 209 8.94 12.02 25.74
C PHE A 209 10.20 12.76 26.23
N LYS A 210 10.32 14.08 26.03
CA LYS A 210 11.43 14.91 26.55
C LYS A 210 11.10 15.55 27.90
N GLU A 211 9.83 15.89 28.12
CA GLU A 211 9.35 16.45 29.39
C GLU A 211 9.16 15.37 30.49
N MET A 212 9.15 14.08 30.14
CA MET A 212 9.20 12.98 31.11
C MET A 212 10.49 13.00 31.92
N SER A 213 10.38 12.89 33.25
CA SER A 213 11.55 12.81 34.13
C SER A 213 12.39 11.55 33.90
N GLU A 214 13.63 11.53 34.41
CA GLU A 214 14.48 10.33 34.37
C GLU A 214 13.80 9.13 35.05
N GLN A 215 13.06 9.36 36.15
CA GLN A 215 12.36 8.31 36.87
C GLN A 215 11.18 7.75 36.05
N GLU A 216 10.39 8.59 35.39
CA GLU A 216 9.31 8.15 34.51
C GLU A 216 9.86 7.46 33.25
N THR A 217 11.00 7.94 32.73
CA THR A 217 11.69 7.32 31.59
C THR A 217 12.22 5.93 31.94
N GLN A 218 12.70 5.71 33.17
CA GLN A 218 13.11 4.39 33.66
C GLN A 218 11.91 3.47 33.97
N ASN A 219 10.76 4.03 34.32
CA ASN A 219 9.55 3.31 34.73
C ASN A 219 8.38 3.45 33.73
N MET A 220 8.69 3.57 32.43
CA MET A 220 7.67 3.67 31.38
C MET A 220 6.70 2.48 31.44
N THR A 221 5.40 2.78 31.42
CA THR A 221 4.35 1.77 31.29
C THR A 221 4.47 0.98 29.99
N LEU A 222 3.77 -0.16 29.91
CA LEU A 222 3.60 -0.91 28.66
C LEU A 222 3.08 0.00 27.53
N TYR A 223 2.06 0.80 27.81
CA TYR A 223 1.41 1.68 26.84
C TYR A 223 2.32 2.84 26.38
N GLN A 224 3.08 3.47 27.28
CA GLN A 224 4.13 4.44 26.90
C GLN A 224 5.23 3.80 26.05
N SER A 225 5.64 2.58 26.38
CA SER A 225 6.60 1.81 25.57
C SER A 225 6.06 1.49 24.18
N CYS A 226 4.78 1.15 24.06
CA CYS A 226 4.09 0.96 22.78
C CYS A 226 3.99 2.27 21.98
N LEU A 227 3.70 3.42 22.61
CA LEU A 227 3.71 4.73 21.95
C LEU A 227 5.11 5.07 21.40
N LYS A 228 6.18 4.76 22.14
CA LYS A 228 7.57 5.01 21.71
C LYS A 228 7.95 4.17 20.47
N LYS A 229 7.48 2.91 20.42
CA LYS A 229 7.60 2.03 19.24
C LYS A 229 6.79 2.54 18.05
N PHE A 230 5.54 2.97 18.30
CA PHE A 230 4.69 3.57 17.27
C PHE A 230 5.29 4.86 16.71
N THR A 231 5.85 5.72 17.55
CA THR A 231 6.57 6.95 17.14
C THR A 231 7.77 6.62 16.25
N THR A 232 8.56 5.60 16.60
CA THR A 232 9.69 5.12 15.77
C THR A 232 9.20 4.68 14.38
N TYR A 233 8.10 3.91 14.33
CA TYR A 233 7.47 3.48 13.09
C TYR A 233 6.94 4.66 12.25
N LEU A 234 6.25 5.61 12.88
CA LEU A 234 5.75 6.83 12.24
C LEU A 234 6.87 7.70 11.67
N THR A 235 7.98 7.84 12.39
CA THR A 235 9.18 8.52 11.91
C THR A 235 9.68 7.91 10.61
N MET A 236 9.84 6.59 10.53
CA MET A 236 10.16 5.89 9.27
C MET A 236 9.12 6.19 8.18
N LEU A 237 7.82 6.06 8.46
CA LEU A 237 6.75 6.31 7.46
C LEU A 237 6.69 7.76 6.96
N SER A 238 7.21 8.70 7.76
CA SER A 238 7.21 10.13 7.47
C SER A 238 8.45 10.62 6.69
N LYS A 239 9.47 9.77 6.54
CA LYS A 239 10.64 10.05 5.71
C LYS A 239 10.29 9.91 4.24
N THR A 240 10.83 10.84 3.44
CA THR A 240 10.65 10.89 1.98
C THR A 240 11.97 10.63 1.25
N SER A 241 12.89 9.87 1.86
CA SER A 241 14.23 9.65 1.33
C SER A 241 14.26 8.65 0.17
N GLY A 242 14.73 9.12 -0.99
CA GLY A 242 15.00 8.27 -2.14
C GLY A 242 16.13 7.27 -1.90
N ASN A 243 17.09 7.61 -1.02
CA ASN A 243 18.27 6.79 -0.72
C ASN A 243 17.91 5.36 -0.28
N MET A 244 18.54 4.37 -0.91
CA MET A 244 18.35 2.95 -0.65
C MET A 244 18.96 2.52 0.70
N ILE A 245 20.14 3.06 1.06
CA ILE A 245 20.86 2.71 2.29
C ILE A 245 20.07 3.20 3.50
N GLU A 246 19.61 4.46 3.48
CA GLU A 246 18.74 5.00 4.53
C GLU A 246 17.48 4.16 4.75
N THR A 247 16.76 3.78 3.68
CA THR A 247 15.58 2.92 3.82
C THR A 247 15.92 1.59 4.50
N THR A 248 17.08 1.01 4.17
CA THR A 248 17.53 -0.26 4.75
C THR A 248 17.92 -0.13 6.22
N LEU A 249 18.64 0.94 6.57
CA LEU A 249 19.03 1.23 7.95
C LEU A 249 17.81 1.57 8.82
N ASP A 250 16.82 2.28 8.27
CA ASP A 250 15.55 2.57 8.95
C ASP A 250 14.77 1.29 9.28
N TRP A 251 14.80 0.30 8.38
CA TRP A 251 14.23 -1.02 8.67
C TRP A 251 14.98 -1.75 9.78
N VAL A 252 16.32 -1.73 9.77
CA VAL A 252 17.12 -2.36 10.84
C VAL A 252 16.90 -1.66 12.19
N GLU A 253 16.89 -0.32 12.22
CA GLU A 253 16.58 0.48 13.41
C GLU A 253 15.15 0.19 13.93
N LEU A 254 14.17 0.10 13.01
CA LEU A 254 12.80 -0.28 13.36
C LEU A 254 12.77 -1.69 13.98
N TYR A 255 13.42 -2.69 13.39
CA TYR A 255 13.43 -4.04 13.94
C TYR A 255 14.02 -4.09 15.36
N GLU A 256 15.16 -3.43 15.60
CA GLU A 256 15.75 -3.40 16.94
C GLU A 256 14.82 -2.74 17.97
N LYS A 257 14.28 -1.55 17.65
CA LYS A 257 13.45 -0.76 18.58
C LYS A 257 12.05 -1.34 18.78
N TYR A 258 11.42 -1.83 17.71
CA TYR A 258 10.03 -2.30 17.69
C TYR A 258 9.92 -3.72 18.26
N MET A 259 10.81 -4.64 17.87
CA MET A 259 10.78 -6.01 18.38
C MET A 259 11.53 -6.14 19.72
N GLY A 260 12.50 -5.25 20.00
CA GLY A 260 13.37 -5.36 21.19
C GLY A 260 14.49 -6.40 21.01
N ILE A 261 14.87 -6.68 19.77
CA ILE A 261 15.87 -7.69 19.40
C ILE A 261 17.18 -6.97 19.08
N SER A 262 18.28 -7.35 19.76
CA SER A 262 19.61 -6.89 19.35
C SER A 262 20.10 -7.71 18.16
N LEU A 263 20.31 -7.06 17.02
CA LEU A 263 20.83 -7.68 15.80
C LEU A 263 22.37 -7.76 15.85
N PRO A 264 22.99 -8.82 15.28
CA PRO A 264 24.44 -8.98 15.23
C PRO A 264 25.16 -7.74 14.67
N ILE A 265 26.27 -7.35 15.31
CA ILE A 265 27.04 -6.15 14.91
C ILE A 265 27.50 -6.27 13.46
N ASP A 266 27.95 -7.46 13.03
CA ASP A 266 28.39 -7.72 11.66
C ASP A 266 27.28 -7.50 10.62
N TRP A 267 26.02 -7.79 10.97
CA TRP A 267 24.87 -7.54 10.08
C TRP A 267 24.59 -6.05 9.96
N LYS A 268 24.65 -5.32 11.08
CA LYS A 268 24.49 -3.86 11.12
C LYS A 268 25.61 -3.14 10.36
N LEU A 269 26.85 -3.63 10.49
CA LEU A 269 27.97 -3.17 9.67
C LEU A 269 27.77 -3.48 8.19
N MET A 270 27.26 -4.67 7.84
CA MET A 270 27.02 -5.08 6.45
C MET A 270 25.94 -4.24 5.76
N VAL A 271 24.80 -3.97 6.42
CA VAL A 271 23.75 -3.10 5.84
C VAL A 271 24.12 -1.62 5.82
N SER A 272 25.17 -1.21 6.55
CA SER A 272 25.71 0.15 6.56
C SER A 272 26.77 0.39 5.47
N GLN A 273 27.11 -0.62 4.67
CA GLN A 273 28.03 -0.47 3.55
C GLN A 273 27.34 0.16 2.35
N ASP A 274 28.12 0.89 1.54
CA ASP A 274 27.69 1.27 0.19
C ASP A 274 27.33 0.02 -0.63
N LEU A 275 26.28 0.13 -1.44
CA LEU A 275 25.83 -0.97 -2.28
C LEU A 275 26.75 -1.12 -3.50
N THR A 276 27.32 -2.31 -3.67
CA THR A 276 28.23 -2.66 -4.75
C THR A 276 27.81 -3.97 -5.40
N GLU A 277 28.33 -4.24 -6.60
CA GLU A 277 28.14 -5.52 -7.30
C GLU A 277 28.64 -6.74 -6.53
N PHE A 278 29.44 -6.55 -5.47
CA PHE A 278 30.04 -7.63 -4.68
C PHE A 278 29.31 -7.92 -3.36
N ASN A 279 28.56 -6.96 -2.79
CA ASN A 279 27.88 -7.12 -1.49
C ASN A 279 26.34 -7.12 -1.55
N TYR A 280 25.71 -6.67 -2.64
CA TYR A 280 24.23 -6.53 -2.70
C TYR A 280 23.47 -7.83 -2.35
N MET A 281 23.91 -8.99 -2.87
CA MET A 281 23.28 -10.29 -2.54
C MET A 281 23.42 -10.68 -1.07
N ALA A 282 24.52 -10.31 -0.41
CA ALA A 282 24.71 -10.58 1.01
C ALA A 282 23.80 -9.68 1.87
N ILE A 283 23.68 -8.40 1.50
CA ILE A 283 22.79 -7.44 2.14
C ILE A 283 21.31 -7.86 1.98
N ILE A 284 20.89 -8.29 0.77
CA ILE A 284 19.54 -8.85 0.54
C ILE A 284 19.28 -10.04 1.47
N LYS A 285 20.26 -10.96 1.62
CA LYS A 285 20.12 -12.13 2.51
C LYS A 285 20.10 -11.78 4.00
N VAL A 286 20.82 -10.75 4.44
CA VAL A 286 20.71 -10.22 5.81
C VAL A 286 19.31 -9.66 6.07
N ILE A 287 18.73 -8.93 5.11
CA ILE A 287 17.35 -8.40 5.23
C ILE A 287 16.33 -9.55 5.30
N GLU A 288 16.45 -10.54 4.42
CA GLU A 288 15.60 -11.75 4.42
C GLU A 288 15.57 -12.41 5.81
N VAL A 289 16.73 -12.64 6.41
CA VAL A 289 16.86 -13.25 7.75
C VAL A 289 16.31 -12.34 8.87
N ILE A 290 16.46 -11.02 8.78
CA ILE A 290 15.88 -10.08 9.76
C ILE A 290 14.34 -10.13 9.71
N LEU A 291 13.75 -10.23 8.51
CA LEU A 291 12.31 -10.38 8.31
C LEU A 291 11.80 -11.76 8.77
N ASP A 292 12.56 -12.83 8.55
CA ASP A 292 12.22 -14.16 9.08
C ASP A 292 12.24 -14.20 10.62
N ILE A 293 13.25 -13.58 11.25
CA ILE A 293 13.34 -13.46 12.71
C ILE A 293 12.12 -12.73 13.28
N GLY A 294 11.67 -11.64 12.65
CA GLY A 294 10.44 -10.96 13.05
C GLY A 294 9.21 -11.86 12.99
N GLY A 295 9.12 -12.74 11.98
CA GLY A 295 8.06 -13.74 11.86
C GLY A 295 8.11 -14.80 12.96
N ILE A 296 9.31 -15.26 13.34
CA ILE A 296 9.50 -16.19 14.47
C ILE A 296 9.04 -15.55 15.78
N HIS A 297 9.38 -14.28 16.03
CA HIS A 297 8.96 -13.55 17.22
C HIS A 297 7.46 -13.19 17.28
N LEU A 298 6.74 -13.31 16.16
CA LEU A 298 5.28 -13.13 16.08
C LEU A 298 4.52 -14.46 15.94
N LYS A 299 5.20 -15.61 16.08
CA LYS A 299 4.60 -16.93 15.95
C LYS A 299 3.54 -17.23 17.03
N ASP A 300 3.75 -16.71 18.23
CA ASP A 300 2.83 -16.85 19.37
C ASP A 300 1.77 -15.73 19.43
N SER A 301 1.78 -14.80 18.47
CA SER A 301 0.75 -13.77 18.31
C SER A 301 -0.57 -14.35 17.77
N PRO A 302 -1.71 -13.66 17.96
CA PRO A 302 -2.98 -14.07 17.33
C PRO A 302 -2.84 -14.22 15.81
N GLY A 303 -3.45 -15.25 15.23
CA GLY A 303 -3.15 -15.69 13.85
C GLY A 303 -3.36 -14.63 12.76
N LEU A 304 -4.22 -13.62 12.99
CA LEU A 304 -4.39 -12.49 12.06
C LEU A 304 -3.15 -11.56 12.08
N THR A 305 -2.53 -11.33 13.23
CA THR A 305 -1.27 -10.59 13.35
C THR A 305 -0.15 -11.28 12.56
N LEU A 306 -0.01 -12.60 12.68
CA LEU A 306 1.02 -13.35 11.95
C LEU A 306 0.77 -13.33 10.43
N LYS A 307 -0.48 -13.56 9.98
CA LYS A 307 -0.85 -13.43 8.56
C LYS A 307 -0.54 -12.03 8.01
N ASN A 308 -0.95 -10.98 8.73
CA ASN A 308 -0.68 -9.58 8.35
C ASN A 308 0.82 -9.33 8.25
N TYR A 309 1.60 -9.84 9.20
CA TYR A 309 3.06 -9.74 9.18
C TYR A 309 3.65 -10.42 7.94
N THR A 310 3.32 -11.68 7.65
CA THR A 310 3.87 -12.42 6.49
C THR A 310 3.61 -11.72 5.16
N VAL A 311 2.43 -11.14 4.97
CA VAL A 311 2.11 -10.40 3.72
C VAL A 311 2.86 -9.07 3.66
N VAL A 312 2.94 -8.31 4.76
CA VAL A 312 3.72 -7.05 4.79
C VAL A 312 5.22 -7.31 4.63
N SER A 313 5.79 -8.27 5.35
CA SER A 313 7.23 -8.58 5.28
C SER A 313 7.63 -9.09 3.90
N SER A 314 6.80 -9.90 3.24
CA SER A 314 7.00 -10.30 1.83
C SER A 314 7.02 -9.09 0.88
N ILE A 315 6.00 -8.22 0.96
CA ILE A 315 5.92 -7.00 0.14
C ILE A 315 7.15 -6.10 0.35
N ILE A 316 7.60 -5.95 1.60
CA ILE A 316 8.78 -5.15 1.95
C ILE A 316 10.08 -5.80 1.48
N PHE A 317 10.26 -7.12 1.69
CA PHE A 317 11.43 -7.87 1.21
C PHE A 317 11.62 -7.68 -0.28
N HIS A 318 10.57 -7.95 -1.06
CA HIS A 318 10.62 -7.83 -2.52
C HIS A 318 10.79 -6.37 -2.97
N SER A 319 10.25 -5.39 -2.24
CA SER A 319 10.49 -3.97 -2.55
C SER A 319 11.92 -3.52 -2.28
N LEU A 320 12.57 -4.02 -1.22
CA LEU A 320 13.97 -3.73 -0.94
C LEU A 320 14.89 -4.45 -1.94
N ARG A 321 14.56 -5.71 -2.27
CA ARG A 321 15.23 -6.50 -3.32
C ARG A 321 15.17 -5.81 -4.69
N ILE A 322 14.00 -5.28 -5.09
CA ILE A 322 13.85 -4.43 -6.30
C ILE A 322 14.79 -3.22 -6.20
N LYS A 323 14.68 -2.42 -5.12
CA LYS A 323 15.45 -1.17 -4.97
C LYS A 323 16.97 -1.44 -5.07
N MET A 324 17.46 -2.51 -4.44
CA MET A 324 18.87 -2.92 -4.51
C MET A 324 19.30 -3.40 -5.90
N LEU A 325 18.55 -4.31 -6.52
CA LEU A 325 18.87 -4.84 -7.86
C LEU A 325 18.84 -3.75 -8.93
N THR A 326 17.90 -2.81 -8.83
CA THR A 326 17.86 -1.59 -9.65
C THR A 326 19.10 -0.72 -9.40
N SER A 327 19.48 -0.46 -8.15
CA SER A 327 20.65 0.37 -7.83
C SER A 327 22.00 -0.20 -8.33
N VAL A 328 22.13 -1.53 -8.49
CA VAL A 328 23.31 -2.13 -9.16
C VAL A 328 23.11 -2.42 -10.65
N ASN A 329 21.90 -2.22 -11.20
CA ASN A 329 21.51 -2.59 -12.57
C ASN A 329 21.86 -4.06 -12.93
N ARG A 330 21.53 -5.01 -12.05
CA ARG A 330 21.76 -6.45 -12.26
C ARG A 330 20.48 -7.27 -12.10
N GLU A 331 20.50 -8.47 -12.67
CA GLU A 331 19.50 -9.54 -12.46
C GLU A 331 18.04 -9.08 -12.73
N ARG A 332 17.78 -8.55 -13.95
CA ARG A 332 16.45 -8.06 -14.37
C ARG A 332 15.32 -9.06 -14.08
N ASP A 333 15.54 -10.35 -14.32
CA ASP A 333 14.58 -11.43 -14.05
C ASP A 333 14.18 -11.52 -12.55
N LYS A 334 15.09 -11.16 -11.62
CA LYS A 334 14.82 -11.14 -10.18
C LYS A 334 14.11 -9.86 -9.71
N ILE A 335 14.23 -8.77 -10.47
CA ILE A 335 13.40 -7.55 -10.31
C ILE A 335 11.97 -7.89 -10.72
N GLU A 336 11.81 -8.56 -11.88
CA GLU A 336 10.53 -9.03 -12.40
C GLU A 336 9.86 -10.05 -11.46
N GLU A 337 10.58 -11.09 -11.02
CA GLU A 337 10.11 -12.05 -9.99
C GLU A 337 9.61 -11.31 -8.74
N SER A 338 10.37 -10.33 -8.25
CA SER A 338 10.01 -9.58 -7.04
C SER A 338 8.80 -8.68 -7.24
N ALA A 339 8.62 -8.08 -8.42
CA ALA A 339 7.43 -7.31 -8.75
C ALA A 339 6.19 -8.22 -8.78
N LEU A 340 6.30 -9.41 -9.39
CA LEU A 340 5.23 -10.41 -9.43
C LEU A 340 4.81 -10.83 -8.02
N ARG A 341 5.77 -11.15 -7.14
CA ARG A 341 5.50 -11.49 -5.72
C ARG A 341 4.75 -10.40 -4.96
N ILE A 342 5.07 -9.12 -5.21
CA ILE A 342 4.34 -8.00 -4.60
C ILE A 342 2.89 -7.96 -5.07
N ILE A 343 2.62 -8.23 -6.36
CA ILE A 343 1.25 -8.22 -6.90
C ILE A 343 0.46 -9.46 -6.45
N GLU A 344 1.07 -10.65 -6.42
CA GLU A 344 0.49 -11.87 -5.81
C GLU A 344 0.05 -11.60 -4.36
N ALA A 345 0.88 -10.92 -3.57
CA ALA A 345 0.57 -10.58 -2.18
C ALA A 345 -0.68 -9.67 -2.02
N THR A 346 -1.07 -8.93 -3.06
CA THR A 346 -2.32 -8.12 -3.05
C THR A 346 -3.59 -8.96 -3.21
N GLU A 347 -3.48 -10.24 -3.55
CA GLU A 347 -4.62 -11.16 -3.69
C GLU A 347 -5.05 -11.77 -2.34
N SER A 348 -4.28 -11.54 -1.28
CA SER A 348 -4.64 -11.94 0.08
C SER A 348 -5.86 -11.19 0.60
N GLU A 349 -6.77 -11.87 1.30
CA GLU A 349 -7.96 -11.29 1.95
C GLU A 349 -7.62 -10.10 2.86
N ILE A 350 -6.48 -10.19 3.55
CA ILE A 350 -6.01 -9.16 4.50
C ILE A 350 -5.43 -7.91 3.80
N PHE A 351 -5.37 -7.90 2.46
CA PHE A 351 -4.90 -6.74 1.69
C PHE A 351 -5.68 -5.45 2.04
N ILE A 352 -6.97 -5.59 2.37
CA ILE A 352 -7.87 -4.50 2.77
C ILE A 352 -7.53 -3.83 4.12
N ILE A 353 -6.69 -4.45 4.97
CA ILE A 353 -6.26 -3.89 6.27
C ILE A 353 -4.77 -3.54 6.33
N LEU A 354 -4.00 -3.69 5.24
CA LEU A 354 -2.55 -3.39 5.28
C LEU A 354 -2.26 -1.89 5.47
N PRO A 355 -1.20 -1.51 6.20
CA PRO A 355 -0.87 -0.12 6.53
C PRO A 355 -0.45 0.71 5.29
N PRO A 356 -0.50 2.06 5.35
CA PRO A 356 -0.08 2.94 4.25
C PRO A 356 1.30 2.62 3.66
N LEU A 357 2.19 2.06 4.49
CA LEU A 357 3.52 1.58 4.14
C LEU A 357 3.58 0.71 2.87
N VAL A 358 2.59 -0.16 2.63
CA VAL A 358 2.62 -1.04 1.44
C VAL A 358 2.37 -0.32 0.12
N VAL A 359 1.94 0.94 0.15
CA VAL A 359 1.68 1.75 -1.06
C VAL A 359 2.92 1.80 -1.95
N THR A 360 4.04 2.36 -1.47
CA THR A 360 5.23 2.59 -2.31
C THR A 360 5.79 1.30 -2.94
N PRO A 361 5.93 0.17 -2.21
CA PRO A 361 6.19 -1.16 -2.79
C PRO A 361 5.28 -1.53 -3.97
N ILE A 362 3.96 -1.40 -3.81
CA ILE A 362 2.98 -1.83 -4.81
C ILE A 362 3.00 -0.89 -6.02
N MET A 363 3.22 0.41 -5.82
CA MET A 363 3.39 1.36 -6.94
C MET A 363 4.66 1.03 -7.74
N ALA A 364 5.77 0.67 -7.07
CA ALA A 364 6.99 0.25 -7.76
C ALA A 364 6.80 -1.02 -8.59
N ALA A 365 6.12 -2.04 -8.02
CA ALA A 365 5.76 -3.25 -8.75
C ALA A 365 4.81 -2.96 -9.94
N CYS A 366 3.84 -2.06 -9.77
CA CYS A 366 2.95 -1.65 -10.87
C CYS A 366 3.70 -0.92 -11.99
N LYS A 367 4.66 -0.03 -11.67
CA LYS A 367 5.53 0.61 -12.68
C LYS A 367 6.32 -0.42 -13.49
N ILE A 368 6.88 -1.44 -12.85
CA ILE A 368 7.64 -2.51 -13.52
C ILE A 368 6.74 -3.28 -14.50
N HIS A 369 5.55 -3.69 -14.07
CA HIS A 369 4.62 -4.40 -14.94
C HIS A 369 4.03 -3.53 -16.05
N LEU A 370 3.75 -2.25 -15.78
CA LEU A 370 3.31 -1.28 -16.78
C LEU A 370 4.36 -1.15 -17.89
N TYR A 371 5.63 -0.93 -17.51
CA TYR A 371 6.74 -0.88 -18.45
C TYR A 371 6.88 -2.16 -19.28
N ILE A 372 6.76 -3.34 -18.66
CA ILE A 372 6.78 -4.63 -19.36
C ILE A 372 5.64 -4.74 -20.37
N VAL A 373 4.42 -4.28 -20.05
CA VAL A 373 3.30 -4.27 -21.00
C VAL A 373 3.52 -3.26 -22.12
N THR A 374 4.13 -2.11 -21.86
CA THR A 374 4.51 -1.15 -22.92
C THR A 374 5.53 -1.74 -23.90
N LEU A 375 6.51 -2.53 -23.44
CA LEU A 375 7.39 -3.30 -24.33
C LEU A 375 6.65 -4.36 -25.17
N ILE A 376 5.59 -4.94 -24.61
CA ILE A 376 4.71 -5.89 -25.32
C ILE A 376 3.85 -5.17 -26.36
N GLU A 377 3.32 -3.98 -26.06
CA GLU A 377 2.54 -3.16 -27.00
C GLU A 377 3.38 -2.67 -28.20
N LYS A 378 4.68 -2.43 -28.00
CA LYS A 378 5.64 -2.14 -29.07
C LYS A 378 6.06 -3.37 -29.89
N GLY A 379 5.90 -4.58 -29.35
CA GLY A 379 6.43 -5.82 -29.94
C GLY A 379 7.87 -6.16 -29.58
N GLU A 380 8.54 -5.34 -28.77
CA GLU A 380 9.93 -5.59 -28.27
C GLU A 380 9.99 -6.84 -27.38
N ARG A 381 8.90 -7.12 -26.64
CA ARG A 381 8.71 -8.32 -25.81
C ARG A 381 7.47 -9.12 -26.21
N LYS A 382 7.56 -10.45 -26.19
CA LYS A 382 6.39 -11.36 -26.28
C LYS A 382 5.64 -11.49 -24.94
N ASN A 383 4.30 -11.44 -24.97
CA ASN A 383 3.44 -11.86 -23.85
C ASN A 383 3.31 -13.38 -23.79
N CYS A 384 3.16 -13.97 -22.59
CA CYS A 384 3.14 -15.42 -22.38
C CYS A 384 4.37 -16.10 -23.01
N ASP A 385 5.57 -15.56 -22.78
CA ASP A 385 6.77 -16.14 -23.37
C ASP A 385 7.24 -17.40 -22.63
N GLU A 386 7.00 -18.56 -23.24
CA GLU A 386 7.51 -19.87 -22.80
C GLU A 386 9.03 -19.93 -22.62
N SER A 387 9.82 -19.09 -23.31
CA SER A 387 11.27 -18.99 -23.10
C SER A 387 11.71 -18.10 -21.92
N SER A 388 10.76 -17.46 -21.22
CA SER A 388 11.04 -16.71 -20.00
C SER A 388 11.58 -17.63 -18.90
N PRO A 389 12.60 -17.22 -18.11
CA PRO A 389 13.07 -17.97 -16.95
C PRO A 389 12.01 -18.08 -15.83
N LEU A 390 10.96 -17.25 -15.90
CA LEU A 390 9.80 -17.28 -14.99
C LEU A 390 8.59 -18.02 -15.59
N GLY A 391 8.72 -18.57 -16.81
CA GLY A 391 7.65 -19.23 -17.55
C GLY A 391 6.68 -18.27 -18.26
N PRO A 392 5.65 -18.81 -18.95
CA PRO A 392 4.70 -18.03 -19.74
C PRO A 392 3.75 -17.22 -18.84
N ILE A 393 4.06 -15.95 -18.64
CA ILE A 393 3.26 -15.00 -17.84
C ILE A 393 2.41 -14.12 -18.76
N ASP A 394 1.11 -14.00 -18.45
CA ASP A 394 0.24 -12.99 -19.06
C ASP A 394 0.36 -11.66 -18.31
N TYR A 395 1.16 -10.75 -18.85
CA TYR A 395 1.41 -9.45 -18.24
C TYR A 395 0.20 -8.51 -18.26
N TYR A 396 -0.79 -8.71 -19.14
CA TYR A 396 -2.05 -7.95 -19.07
C TYR A 396 -2.88 -8.37 -17.85
N MET A 397 -2.94 -9.66 -17.52
CA MET A 397 -3.56 -10.14 -16.28
C MET A 397 -2.83 -9.59 -15.05
N VAL A 398 -1.49 -9.60 -15.04
CA VAL A 398 -0.69 -9.03 -13.93
C VAL A 398 -0.95 -7.53 -13.79
N LEU A 399 -1.02 -6.78 -14.89
CA LEU A 399 -1.33 -5.35 -14.88
C LEU A 399 -2.75 -5.08 -14.35
N ALA A 400 -3.74 -5.91 -14.70
CA ALA A 400 -5.10 -5.82 -14.17
C ALA A 400 -5.17 -6.11 -12.66
N LYS A 401 -4.43 -7.11 -12.17
CA LYS A 401 -4.27 -7.37 -10.72
C LYS A 401 -3.64 -6.17 -10.00
N GLY A 402 -2.62 -5.57 -10.60
CA GLY A 402 -2.00 -4.33 -10.13
C GLY A 402 -2.98 -3.16 -10.09
N LEU A 403 -3.72 -2.91 -11.17
CA LEU A 403 -4.70 -1.82 -11.23
C LEU A 403 -5.81 -1.97 -10.18
N ARG A 404 -6.33 -3.20 -9.97
CA ARG A 404 -7.26 -3.53 -8.88
C ARG A 404 -6.67 -3.15 -7.51
N ALA A 405 -5.42 -3.51 -7.26
CA ALA A 405 -4.74 -3.21 -6.00
C ALA A 405 -4.51 -1.71 -5.80
N VAL A 406 -4.04 -1.00 -6.83
CA VAL A 406 -3.83 0.46 -6.81
C VAL A 406 -5.16 1.19 -6.60
N LYS A 407 -6.25 0.80 -7.28
CA LYS A 407 -7.59 1.39 -7.09
C LYS A 407 -8.13 1.18 -5.67
N LEU A 408 -7.91 0.01 -5.06
CA LEU A 408 -8.30 -0.21 -3.65
C LEU A 408 -7.47 0.65 -2.70
N LEU A 409 -6.15 0.74 -2.90
CA LEU A 409 -5.29 1.65 -2.13
C LEU A 409 -5.66 3.12 -2.35
N GLY A 410 -6.12 3.51 -3.54
CA GLY A 410 -6.59 4.86 -3.88
C GLY A 410 -7.88 5.28 -3.19
N LYS A 411 -8.74 4.32 -2.78
CA LYS A 411 -9.89 4.61 -1.90
C LYS A 411 -9.47 4.81 -0.43
N ARG A 412 -8.38 4.16 -0.01
CA ARG A 412 -7.93 4.08 1.38
C ARG A 412 -6.95 5.20 1.73
N PHE A 413 -5.98 5.46 0.86
CA PHE A 413 -4.85 6.36 1.09
C PHE A 413 -4.81 7.43 0.00
N PRO A 414 -5.33 8.66 0.24
CA PRO A 414 -5.45 9.72 -0.77
C PRO A 414 -4.15 10.02 -1.55
N ARG A 415 -2.99 9.77 -0.92
CA ARG A 415 -1.66 9.93 -1.53
C ARG A 415 -1.46 9.14 -2.83
N VAL A 416 -2.16 8.01 -3.00
CA VAL A 416 -2.09 7.19 -4.22
C VAL A 416 -2.64 7.97 -5.43
N ASN A 417 -3.81 8.57 -5.28
CA ASN A 417 -4.43 9.38 -6.33
C ASN A 417 -3.70 10.72 -6.51
N LEU A 418 -3.05 11.24 -5.47
CA LEU A 418 -2.24 12.46 -5.53
C LEU A 418 -0.96 12.26 -6.36
N TYR A 419 -0.21 11.18 -6.14
CA TYR A 419 1.13 11.00 -6.73
C TYR A 419 1.17 10.03 -7.92
N HIS A 420 0.14 9.22 -8.16
CA HIS A 420 0.18 8.14 -9.15
C HIS A 420 -1.00 8.11 -10.13
N ARG A 421 -1.79 9.19 -10.19
CA ARG A 421 -2.93 9.34 -11.12
C ARG A 421 -2.59 8.98 -12.57
N ASN A 422 -1.49 9.53 -13.09
CA ASN A 422 -1.12 9.34 -14.50
C ASN A 422 -0.82 7.86 -14.80
N MET A 423 -0.11 7.17 -13.89
CA MET A 423 0.15 5.73 -13.97
C MET A 423 -1.14 4.91 -13.94
N ILE A 424 -2.11 5.29 -13.09
CA ILE A 424 -3.43 4.62 -13.03
C ILE A 424 -4.16 4.77 -14.37
N GLN A 425 -4.18 5.97 -14.95
CA GLN A 425 -4.84 6.26 -16.23
C GLN A 425 -4.16 5.56 -17.41
N GLU A 426 -2.83 5.40 -17.38
CA GLU A 426 -2.08 4.64 -18.37
C GLU A 426 -2.40 3.14 -18.30
N MET A 427 -2.43 2.57 -17.07
CA MET A 427 -2.87 1.19 -16.83
C MET A 427 -4.32 0.95 -17.26
N GLU A 428 -5.23 1.91 -17.03
CA GLU A 428 -6.62 1.87 -17.51
C GLU A 428 -6.67 1.83 -19.04
N SER A 429 -6.04 2.81 -19.71
CA SER A 429 -6.03 2.94 -21.18
C SER A 429 -5.49 1.70 -21.89
N ILE A 430 -4.40 1.11 -21.39
CA ILE A 430 -3.80 -0.10 -21.97
C ILE A 430 -4.73 -1.32 -21.80
N LEU A 431 -5.40 -1.46 -20.65
CA LEU A 431 -6.30 -2.58 -20.40
C LEU A 431 -7.63 -2.45 -21.16
N GLU A 432 -8.16 -1.23 -21.30
CA GLU A 432 -9.34 -0.94 -22.14
C GLU A 432 -9.06 -1.21 -23.62
N LYS A 433 -7.91 -0.75 -24.12
CA LYS A 433 -7.39 -1.05 -25.46
C LYS A 433 -7.24 -2.56 -25.68
N LYS A 434 -6.68 -3.29 -24.71
CA LYS A 434 -6.54 -4.75 -24.78
C LYS A 434 -7.90 -5.47 -24.78
N ALA A 435 -8.85 -5.02 -23.97
CA ALA A 435 -10.21 -5.57 -23.95
C ALA A 435 -10.91 -5.36 -25.30
N PHE A 436 -10.83 -4.16 -25.88
CA PHE A 436 -11.37 -3.85 -27.20
C PHE A 436 -10.81 -4.78 -28.29
N TYR A 437 -9.48 -4.96 -28.36
CA TYR A 437 -8.87 -5.87 -29.35
C TYR A 437 -9.24 -7.34 -29.12
N ASN A 438 -9.44 -7.78 -27.87
CA ASN A 438 -9.93 -9.12 -27.58
C ASN A 438 -11.36 -9.31 -28.11
N SER A 439 -12.30 -8.41 -27.77
CA SER A 439 -13.69 -8.49 -28.23
C SER A 439 -13.81 -8.41 -29.76
N LEU A 440 -12.99 -7.58 -30.41
CA LEU A 440 -12.90 -7.52 -31.86
C LEU A 440 -12.38 -8.84 -32.46
N SER A 441 -11.37 -9.47 -31.85
CA SER A 441 -10.84 -10.77 -32.30
C SER A 441 -11.89 -11.88 -32.15
N GLU A 442 -12.60 -11.92 -31.03
CA GLU A 442 -13.72 -12.86 -30.80
C GLU A 442 -14.83 -12.68 -31.85
N LEU A 443 -15.18 -11.43 -32.17
CA LEU A 443 -16.14 -11.10 -33.22
C LEU A 443 -15.66 -11.59 -34.60
N ILE A 444 -14.42 -11.32 -34.99
CA ILE A 444 -13.83 -11.79 -36.25
C ILE A 444 -13.88 -13.32 -36.34
N ASN A 445 -13.55 -14.02 -35.25
CA ASN A 445 -13.60 -15.47 -35.19
C ASN A 445 -15.05 -16.02 -35.23
N SER A 446 -16.03 -15.29 -34.68
CA SER A 446 -17.46 -15.62 -34.84
C SER A 446 -17.92 -15.52 -36.31
N PHE A 447 -17.49 -14.48 -37.03
CA PHE A 447 -17.79 -14.30 -38.46
C PHE A 447 -17.04 -15.28 -39.38
N ASN A 448 -15.89 -15.81 -38.94
CA ASN A 448 -15.16 -16.86 -39.67
C ASN A 448 -15.77 -18.26 -39.45
N THR A 449 -16.45 -18.50 -38.33
CA THR A 449 -17.09 -19.79 -38.00
C THR A 449 -18.54 -19.88 -38.47
N HIS A 450 -19.28 -18.76 -38.46
CA HIS A 450 -20.64 -18.68 -38.97
C HIS A 450 -20.62 -18.12 -40.39
N SER A 451 -21.07 -18.91 -41.37
CA SER A 451 -21.07 -18.51 -42.78
C SER A 451 -21.98 -17.30 -43.03
N MET A 452 -21.40 -16.10 -42.97
CA MET A 452 -22.10 -14.83 -43.21
C MET A 452 -22.83 -14.85 -44.57
N PRO A 453 -24.03 -14.22 -44.68
CA PRO A 453 -24.69 -14.02 -45.95
C PRO A 453 -23.75 -13.33 -46.94
N SER A 454 -23.53 -13.94 -48.10
CA SER A 454 -22.52 -13.54 -49.09
C SER A 454 -22.81 -12.21 -49.82
N SER A 455 -23.81 -11.47 -49.37
CA SER A 455 -24.28 -10.20 -49.90
C SER A 455 -23.64 -8.97 -49.24
N TYR A 456 -23.18 -9.06 -47.98
CA TYR A 456 -22.64 -7.89 -47.28
C TYR A 456 -21.16 -7.62 -47.62
N LYS A 457 -20.88 -6.38 -48.05
CA LYS A 457 -19.53 -5.86 -48.28
C LYS A 457 -19.35 -4.53 -47.54
N VAL A 458 -18.30 -4.42 -46.72
CA VAL A 458 -17.92 -3.14 -46.09
C VAL A 458 -17.53 -2.12 -47.18
N PRO A 459 -18.15 -0.92 -47.24
CA PRO A 459 -17.80 0.09 -48.22
C PRO A 459 -16.31 0.48 -48.15
N GLY A 460 -15.64 0.47 -49.31
CA GLY A 460 -14.20 0.73 -49.42
C GLY A 460 -13.30 -0.52 -49.40
N PHE A 461 -13.85 -1.71 -49.14
CA PHE A 461 -13.10 -2.97 -49.15
C PHE A 461 -13.73 -3.99 -50.10
N GLU A 462 -12.90 -4.77 -50.79
CA GLU A 462 -13.35 -5.78 -51.76
C GLU A 462 -13.99 -7.00 -51.07
N SER A 463 -13.53 -7.29 -49.86
CA SER A 463 -14.01 -8.36 -48.96
C SER A 463 -13.90 -7.95 -47.48
N ASN A 464 -14.72 -8.58 -46.64
CA ASN A 464 -14.68 -8.37 -45.19
C ASN A 464 -13.35 -8.87 -44.58
N SER A 465 -12.67 -9.83 -45.22
CA SER A 465 -11.32 -10.24 -44.83
C SER A 465 -10.25 -9.19 -45.13
N GLN A 466 -10.38 -8.39 -46.20
CA GLN A 466 -9.49 -7.24 -46.44
C GLN A 466 -9.69 -6.15 -45.39
N PHE A 467 -10.95 -5.89 -45.02
CA PHE A 467 -11.32 -4.96 -43.94
C PHE A 467 -10.73 -5.38 -42.59
N PHE A 468 -10.92 -6.63 -42.17
CA PHE A 468 -10.37 -7.10 -40.90
C PHE A 468 -8.83 -7.16 -40.89
N ARG A 469 -8.17 -7.44 -42.03
CA ARG A 469 -6.70 -7.33 -42.17
C ARG A 469 -6.16 -5.91 -42.10
N PHE A 470 -6.94 -4.94 -42.56
CA PHE A 470 -6.63 -3.51 -42.43
C PHE A 470 -6.76 -3.06 -40.97
N ILE A 471 -7.74 -3.59 -40.22
CA ILE A 471 -7.91 -3.27 -38.79
C ILE A 471 -6.91 -4.02 -37.89
N SER A 472 -6.54 -5.25 -38.21
CA SER A 472 -5.67 -6.10 -37.37
C SER A 472 -4.18 -5.73 -37.39
N ASN A 473 -3.81 -4.61 -38.01
CA ASN A 473 -2.42 -4.19 -38.26
C ASN A 473 -1.56 -5.21 -39.07
N GLU A 474 -2.14 -6.22 -39.73
CA GLU A 474 -1.37 -7.14 -40.61
C GLU A 474 -0.66 -6.40 -41.76
N MET A 475 -1.14 -5.21 -42.14
CA MET A 475 -0.53 -4.40 -43.20
C MET A 475 0.57 -3.43 -42.72
N THR A 476 0.82 -3.26 -41.42
CA THR A 476 1.81 -2.28 -40.90
C THR A 476 3.25 -2.81 -40.76
N SER A 477 3.56 -3.99 -41.33
CA SER A 477 4.89 -4.64 -41.24
C SER A 477 6.05 -3.85 -41.88
N ASN A 478 5.78 -2.74 -42.56
CA ASN A 478 6.74 -1.93 -43.32
C ASN A 478 7.00 -0.53 -42.70
N ASN A 479 6.96 -0.41 -41.37
CA ASN A 479 7.28 0.79 -40.57
C ASN A 479 6.56 2.11 -40.95
N HIS A 480 5.50 2.05 -41.76
CA HIS A 480 4.71 3.22 -42.11
C HIS A 480 3.65 3.50 -41.04
N GLN A 481 3.74 4.65 -40.37
CA GLN A 481 2.59 5.20 -39.67
C GLN A 481 1.45 5.44 -40.67
N PRO A 482 0.21 5.00 -40.37
CA PRO A 482 -0.93 5.27 -41.24
C PRO A 482 -1.20 6.77 -41.32
N SER A 483 -1.61 7.24 -42.51
CA SER A 483 -1.93 8.65 -42.73
C SER A 483 -3.15 9.08 -41.90
N ILE A 484 -3.30 10.39 -41.68
CA ILE A 484 -4.47 10.96 -40.98
C ILE A 484 -5.78 10.58 -41.69
N GLU A 485 -5.75 10.41 -43.02
CA GLU A 485 -6.90 9.96 -43.81
C GLU A 485 -7.16 8.46 -43.65
N GLN A 486 -6.13 7.61 -43.65
CA GLN A 486 -6.27 6.18 -43.34
C GLN A 486 -6.80 5.96 -41.92
N ARG A 487 -6.37 6.77 -40.95
CA ARG A 487 -6.88 6.75 -39.58
C ARG A 487 -8.34 7.20 -39.50
N ARG A 488 -8.74 8.26 -40.22
CA ARG A 488 -10.15 8.68 -40.30
C ARG A 488 -11.03 7.64 -40.99
N LEU A 489 -10.52 6.96 -42.02
CA LEU A 489 -11.22 5.85 -42.68
C LEU A 489 -11.40 4.67 -41.71
N TYR A 490 -10.34 4.29 -40.97
CA TYR A 490 -10.41 3.29 -39.89
C TYR A 490 -11.45 3.66 -38.81
N GLU A 491 -11.40 4.89 -38.29
CA GLU A 491 -12.32 5.39 -37.25
C GLU A 491 -13.78 5.41 -37.76
N ASN A 492 -14.02 5.87 -39.00
CA ASN A 492 -15.34 5.86 -39.62
C ASN A 492 -15.86 4.43 -39.88
N SER A 493 -15.05 3.55 -40.48
CA SER A 493 -15.48 2.18 -40.80
C SER A 493 -15.71 1.34 -39.54
N ILE A 494 -14.97 1.57 -38.44
CA ILE A 494 -15.28 0.97 -37.14
C ILE A 494 -16.57 1.55 -36.57
N SER A 495 -16.83 2.85 -36.66
CA SER A 495 -18.09 3.45 -36.21
C SER A 495 -19.30 2.89 -36.98
N THR A 496 -19.19 2.74 -38.30
CA THR A 496 -20.21 2.07 -39.13
C THR A 496 -20.42 0.62 -38.69
N LEU A 497 -19.34 -0.18 -38.60
CA LEU A 497 -19.41 -1.57 -38.17
C LEU A 497 -20.06 -1.71 -36.79
N LEU A 498 -19.69 -0.87 -35.82
CA LEU A 498 -20.27 -0.88 -34.47
C LEU A 498 -21.78 -0.55 -34.49
N SER A 499 -22.22 0.38 -35.34
CA SER A 499 -23.66 0.68 -35.49
C SER A 499 -24.43 -0.47 -36.15
N GLU A 500 -23.82 -1.20 -37.09
CA GLU A 500 -24.41 -2.38 -37.72
C GLU A 500 -24.41 -3.59 -36.76
N ILE A 501 -23.36 -3.78 -35.96
CA ILE A 501 -23.32 -4.79 -34.89
C ILE A 501 -24.44 -4.52 -33.87
N GLN A 502 -24.69 -3.25 -33.50
CA GLN A 502 -25.80 -2.88 -32.61
C GLN A 502 -27.17 -3.14 -33.24
N HIS A 503 -27.33 -2.92 -34.55
CA HIS A 503 -28.57 -3.27 -35.26
C HIS A 503 -28.77 -4.79 -35.31
N MET A 504 -27.72 -5.54 -35.70
CA MET A 504 -27.72 -6.99 -35.74
C MET A 504 -27.94 -7.61 -34.35
N SER A 505 -27.39 -7.03 -33.28
CA SER A 505 -27.61 -7.52 -31.92
C SER A 505 -29.04 -7.25 -31.45
N ALA A 506 -29.64 -6.10 -31.80
CA ALA A 506 -31.05 -5.83 -31.50
C ALA A 506 -31.99 -6.80 -32.24
N GLU A 507 -31.73 -7.08 -33.52
CA GLU A 507 -32.47 -8.11 -34.29
C GLU A 507 -32.24 -9.52 -33.71
N GLN A 508 -31.00 -9.86 -33.32
CA GLN A 508 -30.68 -11.14 -32.69
C GLN A 508 -31.23 -11.27 -31.27
N GLU A 509 -31.41 -10.20 -30.48
CA GLU A 509 -32.07 -10.26 -29.18
C GLU A 509 -33.57 -10.58 -29.33
N MET A 510 -34.23 -10.08 -30.37
CA MET A 510 -35.62 -10.48 -30.68
C MET A 510 -35.73 -11.94 -31.13
N ILE A 511 -34.68 -12.50 -31.74
CA ILE A 511 -34.65 -13.89 -32.22
C ILE A 511 -34.22 -14.86 -31.09
N ASN A 512 -33.16 -14.55 -30.36
CA ASN A 512 -32.54 -15.42 -29.35
C ASN A 512 -33.28 -15.44 -28.01
N ASN A 513 -34.21 -14.50 -27.76
CA ASN A 513 -35.20 -14.67 -26.68
C ASN A 513 -36.11 -15.90 -26.89
N ASN A 514 -36.15 -16.48 -28.11
CA ASN A 514 -36.83 -17.76 -28.35
C ASN A 514 -35.91 -18.98 -28.25
N ASN A 515 -34.58 -18.82 -28.36
CA ASN A 515 -33.62 -19.92 -28.46
C ASN A 515 -32.25 -19.53 -27.87
N ASN A 516 -31.85 -20.13 -26.75
CA ASN A 516 -30.44 -20.07 -26.35
C ASN A 516 -30.02 -21.22 -25.42
N THR A 517 -29.16 -22.12 -25.91
CA THR A 517 -28.53 -23.17 -25.09
C THR A 517 -27.10 -23.47 -25.56
N SER A 518 -26.12 -23.17 -24.69
CA SER A 518 -24.80 -23.82 -24.52
C SER A 518 -23.63 -23.73 -25.55
N THR A 519 -22.63 -22.89 -25.22
CA THR A 519 -21.26 -23.30 -24.73
C THR A 519 -20.03 -23.58 -25.66
N GLN A 520 -19.13 -22.57 -25.78
CA GLN A 520 -17.63 -22.55 -25.58
C GLN A 520 -16.51 -22.99 -26.59
N GLN A 521 -15.49 -22.09 -26.74
CA GLN A 521 -13.98 -22.25 -26.79
C GLN A 521 -13.28 -22.90 -28.05
N GLN A 522 -11.97 -22.77 -28.40
CA GLN A 522 -10.72 -21.96 -28.08
C GLN A 522 -9.73 -22.01 -29.32
N GLN A 523 -8.41 -21.65 -29.45
CA GLN A 523 -7.25 -21.33 -28.55
C GLN A 523 -6.20 -20.30 -29.12
N GLN A 524 -4.95 -20.70 -29.51
CA GLN A 524 -3.68 -19.91 -29.72
C GLN A 524 -2.64 -20.69 -30.60
N PRO A 525 -1.31 -20.35 -30.79
CA PRO A 525 -0.41 -19.18 -30.47
C PRO A 525 0.35 -18.61 -31.75
N THR A 526 1.62 -18.12 -31.91
CA THR A 526 2.90 -17.99 -31.13
C THR A 526 3.96 -17.01 -31.78
N ALA A 527 4.90 -16.44 -30.99
CA ALA A 527 6.33 -16.02 -31.29
C ALA A 527 6.70 -14.86 -32.29
N ALA A 528 7.78 -14.03 -32.14
CA ALA A 528 8.69 -13.67 -31.01
C ALA A 528 9.63 -12.42 -31.23
N ASN A 529 9.87 -11.63 -30.15
CA ASN A 529 11.01 -10.77 -29.66
C ASN A 529 11.95 -9.87 -30.53
N HIS A 530 12.29 -8.65 -30.03
CA HIS A 530 13.58 -7.91 -30.28
C HIS A 530 13.88 -6.76 -29.26
N GLU A 531 15.13 -6.72 -28.72
CA GLU A 531 15.91 -5.61 -28.07
C GLU A 531 15.34 -4.73 -26.91
N TRP A 532 16.24 -4.17 -26.06
CA TRP A 532 15.97 -3.88 -24.64
C TRP A 532 16.77 -2.72 -23.98
N ASP A 533 17.14 -1.66 -24.73
CA ASP A 533 17.96 -0.54 -24.21
C ASP A 533 17.18 0.63 -23.58
N ASP A 534 15.92 0.86 -23.98
CA ASP A 534 15.05 1.95 -23.45
C ASP A 534 14.87 1.92 -21.92
N VAL A 535 15.06 0.75 -21.30
CA VAL A 535 14.99 0.52 -19.84
C VAL A 535 15.87 1.50 -19.07
N GLN A 536 17.05 1.78 -19.62
CA GLN A 536 18.17 2.35 -18.89
C GLN A 536 17.94 3.83 -18.52
N GLN A 537 17.12 4.55 -19.30
CA GLN A 537 16.76 5.94 -19.01
C GLN A 537 15.64 6.01 -17.96
N LEU A 538 14.56 5.24 -18.16
CA LEU A 538 13.35 5.33 -17.33
C LEU A 538 13.63 5.05 -15.84
N PHE A 539 14.48 4.08 -15.53
CA PHE A 539 14.80 3.72 -14.14
C PHE A 539 15.61 4.78 -13.38
N ASN A 540 16.44 5.56 -14.06
CA ASN A 540 17.21 6.63 -13.42
C ASN A 540 16.30 7.82 -13.08
N THR A 541 15.52 8.28 -14.06
CA THR A 541 14.47 9.31 -13.89
C THR A 541 13.53 8.98 -12.73
N VAL A 542 13.00 7.75 -12.68
CA VAL A 542 12.02 7.29 -11.67
C VAL A 542 12.55 7.27 -10.22
N TYR A 543 13.87 7.37 -10.00
CA TYR A 543 14.46 7.47 -8.66
C TYR A 543 15.25 8.77 -8.39
N THR A 544 15.38 9.70 -9.35
CA THR A 544 16.11 10.98 -9.15
C THR A 544 15.36 12.26 -9.55
N ASP A 545 14.16 12.18 -10.13
CA ASP A 545 13.27 13.34 -10.24
C ASP A 545 12.79 13.71 -8.81
N ASN A 546 13.14 14.83 -8.18
CA ASN A 546 13.32 16.24 -8.61
C ASN A 546 12.07 16.97 -9.09
N ASP A 547 10.93 16.29 -9.29
CA ASP A 547 9.62 16.97 -9.45
C ASP A 547 9.00 17.38 -8.09
N PHE A 548 9.85 17.56 -7.08
CA PHE A 548 9.53 18.05 -5.74
C PHE A 548 10.40 19.25 -5.33
N SER A 549 11.39 19.62 -6.16
CA SER A 549 12.18 20.84 -6.01
C SER A 549 11.63 21.98 -6.90
N SER A 550 11.04 21.64 -8.06
CA SER A 550 10.16 22.51 -8.84
C SER A 550 9.08 23.15 -7.96
N PHE A 551 8.29 22.32 -7.27
CA PHE A 551 7.19 22.71 -6.38
C PHE A 551 7.62 23.41 -5.07
N LEU A 552 8.90 23.78 -4.92
CA LEU A 552 9.41 24.55 -3.78
C LEU A 552 10.14 25.84 -4.16
N LEU A 553 10.30 26.12 -5.46
CA LEU A 553 10.88 27.39 -5.94
C LEU A 553 9.79 28.37 -6.38
N ASP A 554 8.68 27.89 -6.96
CA ASP A 554 7.57 28.75 -7.41
C ASP A 554 6.82 29.46 -6.25
N GLU A 555 6.87 28.95 -5.00
CA GLU A 555 6.31 29.64 -3.82
C GLU A 555 7.21 30.75 -3.25
N GLU A 556 8.49 30.86 -3.65
CA GLU A 556 9.43 31.85 -3.07
C GLU A 556 9.57 33.14 -3.90
N ASP A 557 9.08 33.15 -5.15
CA ASP A 557 9.01 34.34 -6.01
C ASP A 557 7.60 34.99 -6.10
N GLU A 558 6.55 34.37 -5.55
CA GLU A 558 5.28 35.08 -5.22
C GLU A 558 5.34 35.86 -3.88
N ARG A 559 6.53 36.02 -3.28
CA ARG A 559 6.76 36.81 -2.06
C ARG A 559 7.94 37.79 -2.16
N LYS A 560 8.11 38.41 -3.32
CA LYS A 560 8.96 39.60 -3.54
C LYS A 560 8.21 40.66 -4.35
#